data_AF-P92559-F1
#
_entry.id   AF-P92559-F1
#
_cell.length_a   1.000
_cell.length_b   1.000
_cell.length_c   1.000
_cell.angle_alpha   90.00
_cell.angle_beta   90.00
_cell.angle_gamma   90.00
#
_symmetry.space_group_name_H-M   'P 1'
#
loop_
_entity.id
_entity.type
_entity.pdbx_description
1 polymer ?
#
loop_
_entity_poly.entity_id
_entity_poly.type
_entity_poly.pdbx_seq_one_letter_code
_entity_poly.pdbx_strand_id
1 'polypeptide(L)'
;MIVLKWLFLTISPCDAAEPWQLGSQDAATPIMQGIIDLHHDIFFFLILILVFVLWILVRALWHFHYKKNAIPQRIVHGTTIEILRTIFPCFISIFIVEPSFALALDDAAEALFPNTAPTPSNTSSSEDSFGLRVLSEPWPITRNLGLESSICNRIRLLEAANSPFLLGKEKGQYWGEIQECLYNVSEQREYYRLLDFENRDLQIRERKHSCLEVFRGVLLRNPYLEERAAYSPQEAFFDFLNERRDALDISNPGSSPAEMDRLEILFLGEIERDLLRRGDESLYIKQLLGD
;
A
#
# COMPACT_ATOMS: atom_id res chain seq x y z
N MET A 1 16.34 -31.66 20.69
CA MET A 1 15.04 -31.37 20.03
C MET A 1 14.17 -30.33 20.76
N ILE A 2 14.64 -29.68 21.84
CA ILE A 2 13.86 -28.65 22.57
C ILE A 2 14.33 -27.22 22.24
N VAL A 3 15.57 -27.06 21.75
CA VAL A 3 16.18 -25.74 21.45
C VAL A 3 15.67 -25.14 20.14
N LEU A 4 15.26 -25.96 19.16
CA LEU A 4 14.78 -25.48 17.84
C LEU A 4 13.38 -24.84 17.91
N LYS A 5 12.64 -25.04 19.00
CA LYS A 5 11.28 -24.51 19.17
C LYS A 5 11.23 -23.05 19.65
N TRP A 6 12.38 -22.50 20.08
CA TRP A 6 12.51 -21.11 20.56
C TRP A 6 13.14 -20.17 19.52
N LEU A 7 13.50 -20.67 18.34
CA LEU A 7 14.06 -19.87 17.23
C LEU A 7 12.99 -19.36 16.25
N PHE A 8 11.70 -19.63 16.50
CA PHE A 8 10.63 -18.83 15.91
C PHE A 8 10.62 -17.49 16.64
N LEU A 9 11.50 -16.61 16.18
CA LEU A 9 11.46 -15.18 16.42
C LEU A 9 10.01 -14.74 16.42
N THR A 10 9.63 -14.10 17.52
CA THR A 10 8.46 -13.27 17.72
C THR A 10 8.40 -12.24 16.60
N ILE A 11 7.91 -12.63 15.41
CA ILE A 11 7.34 -11.69 14.45
C ILE A 11 6.12 -11.17 15.19
N SER A 12 6.24 -10.00 15.83
CA SER A 12 5.06 -9.22 16.12
C SER A 12 4.47 -8.90 14.74
N PRO A 13 3.33 -9.49 14.33
CA PRO A 13 2.70 -9.02 13.12
C PRO A 13 2.21 -7.62 13.50
N CYS A 14 2.87 -6.57 13.01
CA CYS A 14 2.16 -5.31 12.88
C CYS A 14 0.95 -5.61 11.99
N ASP A 15 -0.23 -5.10 12.36
CA ASP A 15 -1.43 -5.24 11.53
C ASP A 15 -1.09 -4.82 10.10
N ALA A 16 -1.28 -5.77 9.19
CA ALA A 16 -0.98 -5.63 7.78
C ALA A 16 -2.18 -6.13 6.98
N ALA A 17 -2.31 -5.64 5.75
CA ALA A 17 -3.35 -6.12 4.85
C ALA A 17 -3.08 -7.59 4.47
N GLU A 18 -4.04 -8.47 4.76
CA GLU A 18 -3.99 -9.88 4.39
C GLU A 18 -4.41 -10.07 2.92
N PRO A 19 -3.80 -11.01 2.18
CA PRO A 19 -4.18 -11.28 0.80
C PRO A 19 -5.65 -11.73 0.73
N TRP A 20 -6.44 -11.02 -0.09
CA TRP A 20 -7.90 -11.18 -0.24
C TRP A 20 -8.76 -10.69 0.95
N GLN A 21 -8.20 -9.85 1.83
CA GLN A 21 -8.97 -9.23 2.90
C GLN A 21 -10.08 -8.33 2.34
N LEU A 22 -11.30 -8.53 2.84
CA LEU A 22 -12.45 -7.66 2.62
C LEU A 22 -12.83 -7.03 3.95
N GLY A 23 -12.68 -5.70 4.05
CA GLY A 23 -12.95 -4.94 5.28
C GLY A 23 -11.73 -4.15 5.77
N SER A 24 -11.87 -3.53 6.93
CA SER A 24 -10.80 -2.80 7.61
C SER A 24 -9.78 -3.76 8.24
N GLN A 25 -8.58 -3.22 8.54
CA GLN A 25 -7.59 -3.89 9.40
C GLN A 25 -8.05 -3.85 10.86
N ASP A 26 -7.40 -4.66 11.71
CA ASP A 26 -7.70 -4.71 13.14
C ASP A 26 -7.45 -3.34 13.80
N ALA A 27 -8.34 -2.96 14.72
CA ALA A 27 -8.27 -1.66 15.38
C ALA A 27 -7.19 -1.68 16.47
N ALA A 28 -6.07 -0.99 16.20
CA ALA A 28 -5.02 -0.76 17.20
C ALA A 28 -5.30 0.44 18.12
N THR A 29 -6.33 1.24 17.84
CA THR A 29 -6.69 2.45 18.60
C THR A 29 -8.21 2.54 18.84
N PRO A 30 -8.67 3.18 19.94
CA PRO A 30 -10.09 3.39 20.19
C PRO A 30 -10.76 4.23 19.09
N ILE A 31 -10.02 5.16 18.48
CA ILE A 31 -10.48 5.95 17.33
C ILE A 31 -10.77 5.06 16.12
N MET A 32 -9.85 4.13 15.80
CA MET A 32 -10.07 3.18 14.69
C MET A 32 -11.27 2.27 14.98
N GLN A 33 -11.44 1.83 16.23
CA GLN A 33 -12.63 1.06 16.62
C GLN A 33 -13.91 1.87 16.37
N GLY A 34 -13.93 3.14 16.76
CA GLY A 34 -15.04 4.05 16.49
C GLY A 34 -15.32 4.23 14.99
N ILE A 35 -14.28 4.36 14.16
CA ILE A 35 -14.44 4.43 12.70
C ILE A 35 -15.02 3.13 12.13
N ILE A 36 -14.57 1.97 12.61
CA ILE A 36 -15.11 0.67 12.19
C ILE A 36 -16.59 0.56 12.57
N ASP A 37 -16.96 0.97 13.79
CA ASP A 37 -18.35 0.94 14.25
C ASP A 37 -19.23 1.87 13.40
N LEU A 38 -18.77 3.10 13.13
CA LEU A 38 -19.45 4.04 12.23
C LEU A 38 -19.61 3.47 10.82
N HIS A 39 -18.57 2.83 10.28
CA HIS A 39 -18.62 2.20 8.97
C HIS A 39 -19.73 1.13 8.93
N HIS A 40 -19.84 0.28 9.96
CA HIS A 40 -20.87 -0.75 10.03
C HIS A 40 -22.29 -0.15 10.13
N ASP A 41 -22.46 0.92 10.91
CA ASP A 41 -23.73 1.61 11.04
C ASP A 41 -24.18 2.24 9.70
N ILE A 42 -23.28 2.94 9.02
CA ILE A 42 -23.56 3.53 7.70
C ILE A 42 -23.88 2.44 6.67
N PHE A 43 -23.10 1.35 6.67
CA PHE A 43 -23.27 0.27 5.72
C PHE A 43 -24.61 -0.45 5.89
N PHE A 44 -25.11 -0.57 7.12
CA PHE A 44 -26.45 -1.10 7.40
C PHE A 44 -27.56 -0.26 6.73
N PHE A 45 -27.52 1.08 6.89
CA PHE A 45 -28.47 1.97 6.22
C PHE A 45 -28.35 1.92 4.70
N LEU A 46 -27.12 1.81 4.18
CA LEU A 46 -26.86 1.69 2.74
C LEU A 46 -27.49 0.42 2.15
N ILE A 47 -27.32 -0.74 2.80
CA ILE A 47 -27.95 -1.99 2.38
C ILE A 47 -29.48 -1.88 2.40
N LEU A 48 -30.04 -1.28 3.46
CA LEU A 48 -31.49 -1.10 3.58
C LEU A 48 -32.05 -0.28 2.42
N ILE A 49 -31.42 0.85 2.09
CA ILE A 49 -31.81 1.69 0.95
C ILE A 49 -31.63 0.93 -0.37
N LEU A 50 -30.52 0.22 -0.53
CA LEU A 50 -30.25 -0.56 -1.74
C LEU A 50 -31.34 -1.62 -1.98
N VAL A 51 -31.70 -2.39 -0.97
CA VAL A 51 -32.76 -3.41 -1.05
C VAL A 51 -34.12 -2.77 -1.37
N PHE A 52 -34.44 -1.63 -0.75
CA PHE A 52 -35.67 -0.89 -1.03
C PHE A 52 -35.75 -0.39 -2.48
N VAL A 53 -34.67 0.18 -3.00
CA VAL A 53 -34.57 0.67 -4.38
C VAL A 53 -34.66 -0.50 -5.36
N LEU A 54 -33.91 -1.58 -5.12
CA LEU A 54 -33.97 -2.79 -5.94
C LEU A 54 -35.37 -3.40 -5.96
N TRP A 55 -36.04 -3.46 -4.81
CA TRP A 55 -37.42 -3.95 -4.72
C TRP A 55 -38.39 -3.11 -5.54
N ILE A 56 -38.34 -1.78 -5.44
CA ILE A 56 -39.17 -0.87 -6.24
C ILE A 56 -38.86 -1.02 -7.73
N LEU A 57 -37.59 -1.13 -8.09
CA LEU A 57 -37.16 -1.30 -9.48
C LEU A 57 -37.71 -2.60 -10.06
N VAL A 58 -37.55 -3.73 -9.36
CA VAL A 58 -38.08 -5.04 -9.80
C VAL A 58 -39.61 -4.99 -9.90
N ARG A 59 -40.30 -4.39 -8.92
CA ARG A 59 -41.76 -4.22 -8.96
C ARG A 59 -42.21 -3.37 -10.15
N ALA A 60 -41.52 -2.26 -10.42
CA ALA A 60 -41.81 -1.37 -11.54
C ALA A 60 -41.62 -2.10 -12.87
N LEU A 61 -40.50 -2.80 -13.05
CA LEU A 61 -40.24 -3.59 -14.26
C LEU A 61 -41.28 -4.72 -14.45
N TRP A 62 -41.70 -5.40 -13.38
CA TRP A 62 -42.70 -6.47 -13.45
C TRP A 62 -44.10 -5.96 -13.81
N HIS A 63 -44.53 -4.83 -13.23
CA HIS A 63 -45.87 -4.29 -13.44
C HIS A 63 -45.99 -3.49 -14.73
N PHE A 64 -44.97 -2.68 -15.07
CA PHE A 64 -44.98 -1.78 -16.23
C PHE A 64 -44.28 -2.35 -17.47
N HIS A 65 -44.09 -3.67 -17.54
CA HIS A 65 -43.60 -4.32 -18.75
C HIS A 65 -44.60 -4.15 -19.92
N TYR A 66 -44.08 -4.03 -21.15
CA TYR A 66 -44.86 -3.67 -22.35
C TYR A 66 -46.10 -4.57 -22.59
N LYS A 67 -46.03 -5.86 -22.22
CA LYS A 67 -47.15 -6.80 -22.36
C LYS A 67 -48.33 -6.47 -21.44
N LYS A 68 -48.09 -5.89 -20.26
CA LYS A 68 -49.11 -5.57 -19.26
C LYS A 68 -49.58 -4.12 -19.35
N ASN A 69 -48.69 -3.20 -19.71
CA ASN A 69 -48.99 -1.76 -19.82
C ASN A 69 -48.50 -1.21 -21.16
N ALA A 70 -49.30 -1.41 -22.22
CA ALA A 70 -48.96 -0.99 -23.57
C ALA A 70 -49.10 0.52 -23.81
N ILE A 71 -49.96 1.21 -23.05
CA ILE A 71 -50.18 2.66 -23.17
C ILE A 71 -49.49 3.36 -21.97
N PRO A 72 -48.43 4.15 -22.20
CA PRO A 72 -47.76 4.86 -21.12
C PRO A 72 -48.63 6.00 -20.57
N GLN A 73 -48.73 6.11 -19.25
CA GLN A 73 -49.38 7.24 -18.60
C GLN A 73 -48.50 8.50 -18.73
N ARG A 74 -49.10 9.64 -19.11
CA ARG A 74 -48.41 10.93 -19.29
C ARG A 74 -48.44 11.77 -18.00
N ILE A 75 -47.92 11.23 -16.90
CA ILE A 75 -47.77 11.98 -15.64
C ILE A 75 -46.33 12.51 -15.57
N VAL A 76 -46.16 13.83 -15.61
CA VAL A 76 -44.84 14.48 -15.59
C VAL A 76 -44.50 15.04 -14.21
N HIS A 77 -45.49 15.58 -13.51
CA HIS A 77 -45.29 16.26 -12.23
C HIS A 77 -46.10 15.58 -11.14
N GLY A 78 -45.42 15.26 -10.04
CA GLY A 78 -46.03 14.69 -8.84
C GLY A 78 -45.47 15.35 -7.60
N THR A 79 -45.87 16.59 -7.31
CA THR A 79 -45.33 17.39 -6.20
C THR A 79 -45.25 16.61 -4.88
N THR A 80 -46.24 15.76 -4.58
CA THR A 80 -46.24 14.91 -3.38
C THR A 80 -45.07 13.91 -3.34
N ILE A 81 -44.78 13.20 -4.44
CA ILE A 81 -43.65 12.27 -4.48
C ILE A 81 -42.31 13.00 -4.47
N GLU A 82 -42.26 14.21 -5.03
CA GLU A 82 -41.06 15.06 -4.99
C GLU A 82 -40.74 15.55 -3.57
N ILE A 83 -41.75 15.90 -2.80
CA ILE A 83 -41.61 16.27 -1.39
C ILE A 83 -41.16 15.04 -0.58
N LEU A 84 -41.83 13.90 -0.75
CA LEU A 84 -41.50 12.66 -0.02
C LEU A 84 -40.07 12.20 -0.26
N ARG A 85 -39.62 12.15 -1.52
CA ARG A 85 -38.22 11.74 -1.84
C ARG A 85 -37.17 12.71 -1.31
N THR A 86 -37.53 13.92 -0.93
CA THR A 86 -36.59 14.90 -0.36
C THR A 86 -36.57 14.75 1.17
N ILE A 87 -37.74 14.57 1.77
CA ILE A 87 -37.90 14.40 3.22
C ILE A 87 -37.27 13.09 3.72
N PHE A 88 -37.50 11.97 3.02
CA PHE A 88 -37.00 10.67 3.46
C PHE A 88 -35.45 10.61 3.57
N PRO A 89 -34.68 11.04 2.54
CA PRO A 89 -33.23 11.11 2.66
C PRO A 89 -32.75 12.05 3.76
N CYS A 90 -33.38 13.22 3.92
CA CYS A 90 -33.02 14.15 4.99
C CYS A 90 -33.13 13.51 6.37
N PHE A 91 -34.23 12.78 6.64
CA PHE A 91 -34.39 12.08 7.92
C PHE A 91 -33.36 10.99 8.13
N ILE A 92 -33.08 10.17 7.11
CA ILE A 92 -32.05 9.12 7.21
C ILE A 92 -30.67 9.73 7.46
N SER A 93 -30.34 10.84 6.79
CA SER A 93 -29.07 11.54 6.99
C SER A 93 -28.90 12.07 8.42
N ILE A 94 -29.96 12.58 9.05
CA ILE A 94 -29.89 13.07 10.44
C ILE A 94 -29.48 11.94 11.39
N PHE A 95 -30.03 10.74 11.23
CA PHE A 95 -29.67 9.58 12.06
C PHE A 95 -28.23 9.12 11.87
N ILE A 96 -27.68 9.26 10.67
CA ILE A 96 -26.28 8.89 10.38
C ILE A 96 -25.30 9.94 10.93
N VAL A 97 -25.72 11.20 11.01
CA VAL A 97 -24.88 12.31 11.44
C VAL A 97 -24.65 12.30 12.96
N GLU A 98 -25.61 11.81 13.75
CA GLU A 98 -25.49 11.71 15.21
C GLU A 98 -24.26 10.89 15.69
N PRO A 99 -24.02 9.63 15.25
CA PRO A 99 -22.84 8.87 15.65
C PRO A 99 -21.54 9.48 15.09
N SER A 100 -21.62 10.12 13.91
CA SER A 100 -20.46 10.80 13.29
C SER A 100 -19.95 11.94 14.18
N PHE A 101 -20.85 12.71 14.79
CA PHE A 101 -20.47 13.80 15.70
C PHE A 101 -19.91 13.31 17.04
N ALA A 102 -20.44 12.20 17.58
CA ALA A 102 -19.91 11.63 18.82
C ALA A 102 -18.43 11.23 18.66
N LEU A 103 -18.12 10.52 17.58
CA LEU A 103 -16.74 10.10 17.29
C LEU A 103 -15.80 11.28 17.04
N ALA A 104 -16.27 12.31 16.34
CA ALA A 104 -15.46 13.51 16.09
C ALA A 104 -15.17 14.30 17.39
N LEU A 105 -16.10 14.29 18.35
CA LEU A 105 -15.89 14.93 19.64
C LEU A 105 -14.97 14.11 20.55
N ASP A 106 -15.07 12.78 20.53
CA ASP A 106 -14.17 11.91 21.31
C ASP A 106 -12.72 12.03 20.82
N ASP A 107 -12.51 12.06 19.50
CA ASP A 107 -11.20 12.32 18.88
C ASP A 107 -10.65 13.70 19.28
N ALA A 108 -11.52 14.72 19.35
CA ALA A 108 -11.14 16.06 19.78
C ALA A 108 -10.93 16.19 21.31
N ALA A 109 -11.64 15.40 22.12
CA ALA A 109 -11.55 15.43 23.58
C ALA A 109 -10.28 14.72 24.08
N GLU A 110 -9.91 13.61 23.45
CA GLU A 110 -8.63 12.94 23.70
C GLU A 110 -7.46 13.89 23.37
N ALA A 111 -7.60 14.71 22.34
CA ALA A 111 -6.62 15.74 21.99
C ALA A 111 -6.55 16.94 22.99
N LEU A 112 -7.51 17.09 23.90
CA LEU A 112 -7.61 18.26 24.81
C LEU A 112 -7.16 17.98 26.26
N PHE A 113 -7.00 16.71 26.67
CA PHE A 113 -6.66 16.33 28.05
C PHE A 113 -5.50 15.32 28.15
N PRO A 114 -4.23 15.71 27.94
CA PRO A 114 -3.10 14.83 28.14
C PRO A 114 -2.75 14.77 29.64
N ASN A 115 -3.30 13.81 30.41
CA ASN A 115 -2.87 13.61 31.80
C ASN A 115 -2.77 12.11 32.14
N THR A 116 -1.63 11.74 32.74
CA THR A 116 -1.27 10.47 33.43
C THR A 116 -0.51 9.36 32.69
N ALA A 117 0.65 9.67 32.10
CA ALA A 117 1.78 8.72 32.05
C ALA A 117 3.13 9.45 32.12
N PRO A 118 4.09 9.04 32.98
CA PRO A 118 5.43 9.61 32.96
C PRO A 118 6.23 8.91 31.85
N THR A 119 6.40 9.55 30.68
CA THR A 119 7.29 9.04 29.64
C THR A 119 8.66 9.71 29.70
N PRO A 120 9.75 8.92 29.67
CA PRO A 120 11.11 9.43 29.69
C PRO A 120 11.42 10.13 28.36
N SER A 121 12.36 11.08 28.44
CA SER A 121 12.96 11.79 27.33
C SER A 121 13.32 10.88 26.16
N ASN A 122 12.94 11.32 24.95
CA ASN A 122 13.18 10.79 23.61
C ASN A 122 11.97 10.08 23.01
N THR A 123 11.75 10.31 21.71
CA THR A 123 10.77 9.71 20.79
C THR A 123 9.29 10.18 20.85
N SER A 124 8.77 10.53 19.66
CA SER A 124 7.36 10.68 19.23
C SER A 124 6.42 11.63 19.98
N SER A 125 6.27 12.87 19.48
CA SER A 125 5.31 13.88 19.98
C SER A 125 4.20 14.20 18.96
N SER A 126 3.49 13.20 18.43
CA SER A 126 2.47 13.42 17.38
C SER A 126 1.05 13.67 17.89
N GLU A 127 0.71 13.26 19.11
CA GLU A 127 -0.70 13.21 19.56
C GLU A 127 -1.20 14.55 20.14
N ASP A 128 -0.36 15.30 20.87
CA ASP A 128 -0.72 16.60 21.47
C ASP A 128 -0.90 17.76 20.46
N SER A 129 -0.72 17.50 19.17
CA SER A 129 -0.61 18.55 18.15
C SER A 129 -1.86 18.73 17.30
N PHE A 130 -2.75 17.74 17.23
CA PHE A 130 -3.84 17.75 16.24
C PHE A 130 -4.80 18.95 16.40
N GLY A 131 -5.24 19.26 17.63
CA GLY A 131 -6.13 20.39 17.92
C GLY A 131 -5.52 21.77 17.68
N LEU A 132 -4.19 21.92 17.81
CA LEU A 132 -3.48 23.17 17.52
C LEU A 132 -3.11 23.31 16.04
N ARG A 133 -2.93 22.19 15.33
CA ARG A 133 -2.58 22.14 13.90
C ARG A 133 -3.71 22.59 12.99
N VAL A 134 -4.97 22.40 13.41
CA VAL A 134 -6.16 22.82 12.64
C VAL A 134 -6.25 24.33 12.41
N LEU A 135 -5.61 25.13 13.27
CA LEU A 135 -5.64 26.59 13.18
C LEU A 135 -4.33 27.18 12.64
N SER A 136 -3.31 26.36 12.38
CA SER A 136 -2.02 26.82 11.87
C SER A 136 -1.95 26.71 10.35
N GLU A 137 -1.89 27.84 9.66
CA GLU A 137 -1.39 27.92 8.30
C GLU A 137 0.08 28.39 8.33
N PRO A 138 1.00 27.77 7.56
CA PRO A 138 0.78 26.63 6.67
C PRO A 138 0.55 25.33 7.46
N TRP A 139 -0.33 24.49 6.94
CA TRP A 139 -0.62 23.18 7.50
C TRP A 139 0.68 22.35 7.55
N PRO A 140 1.02 21.73 8.69
CA PRO A 140 2.15 20.82 8.75
C PRO A 140 1.92 19.62 7.82
N ILE A 141 3.00 19.05 7.30
CA ILE A 141 2.95 17.88 6.42
C ILE A 141 2.23 16.73 7.14
N THR A 142 1.19 16.22 6.49
CA THR A 142 0.49 15.01 6.92
C THR A 142 1.28 13.81 6.41
N ARG A 143 1.99 13.14 7.33
CA ARG A 143 2.85 12.00 7.00
C ARG A 143 2.03 10.73 6.80
N ASN A 144 2.41 9.93 5.81
CA ASN A 144 1.90 8.58 5.60
C ASN A 144 2.72 7.59 6.44
N LEU A 145 2.45 7.57 7.74
CA LEU A 145 3.16 6.71 8.70
C LEU A 145 3.05 5.22 8.34
N GLY A 146 1.95 4.79 7.73
CA GLY A 146 1.76 3.41 7.26
C GLY A 146 2.74 3.02 6.15
N LEU A 147 2.86 3.86 5.12
CA LEU A 147 3.81 3.62 4.03
C LEU A 147 5.27 3.76 4.49
N GLU A 148 5.57 4.74 5.35
CA GLU A 148 6.90 4.88 5.96
C GLU A 148 7.28 3.63 6.78
N SER A 149 6.36 3.11 7.61
CA SER A 149 6.58 1.89 8.38
C SER A 149 6.77 0.67 7.48
N SER A 150 6.01 0.58 6.39
CA SER A 150 6.16 -0.46 5.38
C SER A 150 7.55 -0.43 4.72
N ILE A 151 8.00 0.74 4.27
CA ILE A 151 9.33 0.96 3.67
C ILE A 151 10.43 0.61 4.69
N CYS A 152 10.32 1.09 5.92
CA CYS A 152 11.28 0.78 6.99
C CYS A 152 11.40 -0.73 7.24
N ASN A 153 10.28 -1.44 7.37
CA ASN A 153 10.28 -2.89 7.59
C ASN A 153 10.88 -3.66 6.41
N ARG A 154 10.56 -3.24 5.19
CA ARG A 154 11.11 -3.82 3.96
C ARG A 154 12.62 -3.62 3.82
N ILE A 155 13.14 -2.43 4.18
CA ILE A 155 14.59 -2.18 4.27
C ILE A 155 15.23 -3.09 5.30
N ARG A 156 14.64 -3.23 6.50
CA ARG A 156 15.15 -4.13 7.54
C ARG A 156 15.22 -5.58 7.08
N LEU A 157 14.27 -6.05 6.26
CA LEU A 157 14.32 -7.38 5.66
C LEU A 157 15.53 -7.54 4.72
N LEU A 158 15.78 -6.55 3.86
CA LEU A 158 16.97 -6.54 2.99
C LEU A 158 18.28 -6.45 3.79
N GLU A 159 18.32 -5.68 4.87
CA GLU A 159 19.47 -5.59 5.79
C GLU A 159 19.71 -6.91 6.54
N ALA A 160 18.66 -7.61 6.93
CA ALA A 160 18.74 -8.93 7.55
C ALA A 160 19.26 -9.98 6.56
N ALA A 161 18.88 -9.88 5.28
CA ALA A 161 19.36 -10.73 4.19
C ALA A 161 20.77 -10.34 3.68
N ASN A 162 21.40 -9.30 4.23
CA ASN A 162 22.67 -8.73 3.77
C ASN A 162 22.66 -8.44 2.26
N SER A 163 21.57 -7.83 1.77
CA SER A 163 21.41 -7.52 0.35
C SER A 163 22.50 -6.57 -0.15
N PRO A 164 23.18 -6.88 -1.27
CA PRO A 164 24.19 -5.99 -1.86
C PRO A 164 23.57 -4.71 -2.45
N PHE A 165 22.25 -4.69 -2.65
CA PHE A 165 21.52 -3.59 -3.27
C PHE A 165 21.23 -2.43 -2.30
N LEU A 166 21.77 -2.44 -1.07
CA LEU A 166 21.65 -1.32 -0.11
C LEU A 166 22.89 -0.40 -0.10
N LEU A 167 23.65 -0.35 -1.20
CA LEU A 167 24.79 0.57 -1.42
C LEU A 167 25.91 0.46 -0.38
N GLY A 168 26.05 -0.69 0.28
CA GLY A 168 27.09 -0.92 1.29
C GLY A 168 26.92 -0.12 2.59
N LYS A 169 25.72 0.43 2.84
CA LYS A 169 25.43 1.18 4.07
C LYS A 169 25.33 0.26 5.29
N GLU A 170 25.63 0.81 6.46
CA GLU A 170 25.44 0.09 7.72
C GLU A 170 23.95 -0.10 8.03
N LYS A 171 23.61 -1.11 8.84
CA LYS A 171 22.22 -1.43 9.20
C LYS A 171 21.56 -0.23 9.89
N GLY A 172 20.40 0.20 9.39
CA GLY A 172 19.65 1.36 9.86
C GLY A 172 20.02 2.69 9.20
N GLN A 173 21.17 2.79 8.53
CA GLN A 173 21.62 4.04 7.90
C GLN A 173 20.79 4.38 6.66
N TYR A 174 20.44 3.38 5.85
CA TYR A 174 19.66 3.61 4.63
C TYR A 174 18.29 4.24 4.93
N TRP A 175 17.55 3.68 5.90
CA TRP A 175 16.29 4.26 6.36
C TRP A 175 16.50 5.61 7.06
N GLY A 176 17.57 5.76 7.84
CA GLY A 176 17.90 7.03 8.50
C GLY A 176 18.02 8.20 7.53
N GLU A 177 18.70 8.01 6.39
CA GLU A 177 18.83 9.03 5.34
C GLU A 177 17.50 9.35 4.66
N ILE A 178 16.69 8.34 4.34
CA ILE A 178 15.34 8.57 3.78
C ILE A 178 14.48 9.37 4.77
N GLN A 179 14.53 8.97 6.04
CA GLN A 179 13.79 9.60 7.11
C GLN A 179 14.21 11.07 7.28
N GLU A 180 15.51 11.36 7.28
CA GLU A 180 16.04 12.74 7.31
C GLU A 180 15.55 13.58 6.12
N CYS A 181 15.61 13.03 4.90
CA CYS A 181 15.09 13.69 3.71
C CYS A 181 13.60 13.99 3.82
N LEU A 182 12.78 13.04 4.31
CA LEU A 182 11.34 13.24 4.50
C LEU A 182 11.01 14.28 5.57
N TYR A 183 11.81 14.39 6.63
CA TYR A 183 11.62 15.40 7.68
C TYR A 183 11.95 16.83 7.22
N ASN A 184 12.86 16.97 6.25
CA ASN A 184 13.30 18.26 5.73
C ASN A 184 12.38 18.86 4.66
N VAL A 185 11.32 18.15 4.25
CA VAL A 185 10.37 18.63 3.25
C VAL A 185 9.45 19.71 3.84
N SER A 186 9.16 20.76 3.07
CA SER A 186 8.22 21.83 3.46
C SER A 186 6.86 21.73 2.77
N GLU A 187 6.77 21.08 1.60
CA GLU A 187 5.53 20.94 0.81
C GLU A 187 4.97 19.51 0.82
N GLN A 188 3.65 19.36 1.02
CA GLN A 188 2.97 18.05 0.98
C GLN A 188 3.16 17.31 -0.36
N ARG A 189 3.16 18.04 -1.47
CA ARG A 189 3.36 17.47 -2.81
C ARG A 189 4.75 16.89 -2.95
N GLU A 190 5.76 17.58 -2.45
CA GLU A 190 7.15 17.11 -2.49
C GLU A 190 7.32 15.89 -1.58
N TYR A 191 6.67 15.88 -0.41
CA TYR A 191 6.70 14.75 0.52
C TYR A 191 6.17 13.48 -0.15
N TYR A 192 4.99 13.56 -0.77
CA TYR A 192 4.43 12.40 -1.49
C TYR A 192 5.26 12.01 -2.70
N ARG A 193 5.84 12.97 -3.43
CA ARG A 193 6.71 12.68 -4.57
C ARG A 193 7.96 11.90 -4.14
N LEU A 194 8.60 12.33 -3.06
CA LEU A 194 9.80 11.68 -2.52
C LEU A 194 9.46 10.31 -1.95
N LEU A 195 8.39 10.20 -1.16
CA LEU A 195 7.97 8.93 -0.57
C LEU A 195 7.61 7.88 -1.65
N ASP A 196 6.92 8.30 -2.70
CA ASP A 196 6.57 7.45 -3.84
C ASP A 196 7.82 7.04 -4.66
N PHE A 197 8.79 7.94 -4.80
CA PHE A 197 10.10 7.64 -5.41
C PHE A 197 10.86 6.59 -4.60
N GLU A 198 11.05 6.80 -3.29
CA GLU A 198 11.75 5.86 -2.41
C GLU A 198 11.07 4.49 -2.35
N ASN A 199 9.73 4.47 -2.38
CA ASN A 199 8.96 3.23 -2.44
C ASN A 199 9.24 2.43 -3.72
N ARG A 200 9.29 3.09 -4.89
CA ARG A 200 9.61 2.43 -6.17
C ARG A 200 11.07 1.97 -6.23
N ASP A 201 12.00 2.82 -5.80
CA ASP A 201 13.42 2.46 -5.75
C ASP A 201 13.64 1.23 -4.86
N LEU A 202 12.98 1.17 -3.70
CA LEU A 202 12.99 0.00 -2.83
C LEU A 202 12.40 -1.25 -3.50
N GLN A 203 11.28 -1.12 -4.23
CA GLN A 203 10.70 -2.24 -5.00
C GLN A 203 11.69 -2.80 -6.03
N ILE A 204 12.43 -1.94 -6.73
CA ILE A 204 13.48 -2.36 -7.67
C ILE A 204 14.57 -3.14 -6.94
N ARG A 205 15.06 -2.64 -5.81
CA ARG A 205 16.09 -3.32 -5.00
C ARG A 205 15.64 -4.68 -4.49
N GLU A 206 14.40 -4.79 -4.02
CA GLU A 206 13.80 -6.06 -3.60
C GLU A 206 13.72 -7.06 -4.76
N ARG A 207 13.30 -6.61 -5.94
CA ARG A 207 13.24 -7.46 -7.14
C ARG A 207 14.62 -7.91 -7.60
N LYS A 208 15.62 -7.02 -7.58
CA LYS A 208 17.02 -7.36 -7.86
C LYS A 208 17.56 -8.38 -6.86
N HIS A 209 17.26 -8.20 -5.58
CA HIS A 209 17.61 -9.16 -4.53
C HIS A 209 16.96 -10.53 -4.76
N SER A 210 15.66 -10.57 -5.06
CA SER A 210 14.96 -11.83 -5.36
C SER A 210 15.56 -12.55 -6.57
N CYS A 211 15.83 -11.82 -7.66
CA CYS A 211 16.47 -12.38 -8.84
C CYS A 211 17.87 -12.94 -8.55
N LEU A 212 18.67 -12.24 -7.73
CA LEU A 212 19.99 -12.71 -7.30
C LEU A 212 19.92 -14.00 -6.50
N GLU A 213 18.97 -14.12 -5.56
CA GLU A 213 18.79 -15.33 -4.75
C GLU A 213 18.32 -16.51 -5.60
N VAL A 214 17.41 -16.29 -6.55
CA VAL A 214 17.01 -17.31 -7.53
C VAL A 214 18.21 -17.74 -8.38
N PHE A 215 18.99 -16.79 -8.90
CA PHE A 215 20.17 -17.06 -9.71
C PHE A 215 21.23 -17.87 -8.94
N ARG A 216 21.54 -17.48 -7.70
CA ARG A 216 22.40 -18.25 -6.79
C ARG A 216 21.86 -19.66 -6.54
N GLY A 217 20.55 -19.79 -6.35
CA GLY A 217 19.88 -21.07 -6.22
C GLY A 217 20.05 -21.98 -7.44
N VAL A 218 20.11 -21.41 -8.66
CA VAL A 218 20.39 -22.17 -9.88
C VAL A 218 21.86 -22.57 -9.98
N LEU A 219 22.81 -21.69 -9.65
CA LEU A 219 24.25 -22.01 -9.63
C LEU A 219 24.56 -23.12 -8.62
N LEU A 220 23.97 -23.07 -7.43
CA LEU A 220 24.14 -24.12 -6.40
C LEU A 220 23.65 -25.50 -6.86
N ARG A 221 22.62 -25.54 -7.73
CA ARG A 221 22.11 -26.79 -8.31
C ARG A 221 22.95 -27.26 -9.50
N ASN A 222 23.68 -26.37 -10.15
CA ASN A 222 24.43 -26.61 -11.37
C ASN A 222 25.87 -26.07 -11.27
N PRO A 223 26.76 -26.70 -10.47
CA PRO A 223 28.11 -26.19 -10.22
C PRO A 223 28.96 -26.02 -11.49
N TYR A 224 28.68 -26.80 -12.53
CA TYR A 224 29.38 -26.72 -13.81
C TYR A 224 29.23 -25.35 -14.50
N LEU A 225 28.20 -24.56 -14.16
CA LEU A 225 28.00 -23.22 -14.70
C LEU A 225 29.03 -22.23 -14.14
N GLU A 226 29.39 -22.37 -12.87
CA GLU A 226 30.37 -21.51 -12.21
C GLU A 226 31.79 -21.78 -12.74
N GLU A 227 32.12 -23.05 -13.01
CA GLU A 227 33.42 -23.44 -13.61
C GLU A 227 33.61 -22.94 -15.05
N ARG A 228 32.52 -22.74 -15.79
CA ARG A 228 32.54 -22.25 -17.18
C ARG A 228 32.57 -20.73 -17.28
N ALA A 229 32.21 -20.02 -16.21
CA ALA A 229 32.10 -18.57 -16.22
C ALA A 229 33.47 -17.91 -16.40
N ALA A 230 33.58 -17.00 -17.38
CA ALA A 230 34.82 -16.25 -17.60
C ALA A 230 35.11 -15.23 -16.48
N TYR A 231 34.07 -14.77 -15.80
CA TYR A 231 34.11 -13.77 -14.73
C TYR A 231 33.31 -14.28 -13.52
N SER A 232 33.40 -13.56 -12.39
CA SER A 232 32.57 -13.85 -11.22
C SER A 232 31.08 -13.85 -11.60
N PRO A 233 30.34 -14.97 -11.45
CA PRO A 233 28.94 -15.04 -11.87
C PRO A 233 28.06 -13.96 -11.25
N GLN A 234 28.41 -13.52 -10.03
CA GLN A 234 27.70 -12.44 -9.35
C GLN A 234 27.98 -11.06 -9.97
N GLU A 235 29.21 -10.79 -10.41
CA GLU A 235 29.55 -9.54 -11.11
C GLU A 235 28.87 -9.50 -12.48
N ALA A 236 28.95 -10.61 -13.23
CA ALA A 236 28.24 -10.75 -14.51
C ALA A 236 26.73 -10.53 -14.38
N PHE A 237 26.14 -10.98 -13.26
CA PHE A 237 24.73 -10.73 -12.95
C PHE A 237 24.43 -9.25 -12.72
N PHE A 238 25.30 -8.54 -11.99
CA PHE A 238 25.12 -7.11 -11.76
C PHE A 238 25.31 -6.30 -13.04
N ASP A 239 26.31 -6.63 -13.85
CA ASP A 239 26.57 -5.99 -15.13
C ASP A 239 25.39 -6.18 -16.08
N PHE A 240 24.85 -7.40 -16.17
CA PHE A 240 23.64 -7.65 -16.95
C PHE A 240 22.44 -6.82 -16.50
N LEU A 241 22.20 -6.69 -15.19
CA LEU A 241 21.11 -5.85 -14.70
C LEU A 241 21.30 -4.37 -15.05
N ASN A 242 22.53 -3.87 -14.99
CA ASN A 242 22.86 -2.49 -15.34
C ASN A 242 22.72 -2.24 -16.85
N GLU A 243 23.28 -3.11 -17.69
CA GLU A 243 23.15 -3.02 -19.16
C GLU A 243 21.68 -3.06 -19.60
N ARG A 244 20.86 -3.87 -18.93
CA ARG A 244 19.42 -3.94 -19.21
C ARG A 244 18.70 -2.67 -18.83
N ARG A 245 19.10 -2.01 -17.73
CA ARG A 245 18.55 -0.70 -17.39
C ARG A 245 18.94 0.35 -18.43
N ASP A 246 20.20 0.38 -18.86
CA ASP A 246 20.67 1.30 -19.89
C ASP A 246 19.96 1.07 -21.23
N ALA A 247 19.73 -0.19 -21.62
CA ALA A 247 18.97 -0.53 -22.82
C ALA A 247 17.50 -0.07 -22.74
N LEU A 248 16.88 -0.12 -21.55
CA LEU A 248 15.54 0.43 -21.33
C LEU A 248 15.52 1.95 -21.54
N ASP A 249 16.49 2.66 -20.98
CA ASP A 249 16.59 4.12 -21.11
C ASP A 249 16.86 4.55 -22.58
N ILE A 250 17.62 3.76 -23.35
CA ILE A 250 17.85 4.00 -24.79
C ILE A 250 16.58 3.73 -25.62
N SER A 251 15.83 2.67 -25.29
CA SER A 251 14.65 2.26 -26.07
C SER A 251 13.42 3.13 -25.85
N ASN A 252 13.34 3.86 -24.73
CA ASN A 252 12.20 4.70 -24.36
C ASN A 252 12.63 6.17 -24.13
N PRO A 253 13.08 6.87 -25.19
CA PRO A 253 13.52 8.26 -25.06
C PRO A 253 12.34 9.15 -24.65
N GLY A 254 12.49 9.86 -23.53
CA GLY A 254 11.51 10.84 -23.04
C GLY A 254 10.45 10.27 -22.09
N SER A 255 10.49 8.98 -21.77
CA SER A 255 9.65 8.41 -20.70
C SER A 255 10.00 9.00 -19.33
N SER A 256 9.00 9.12 -18.48
CA SER A 256 9.21 9.63 -17.11
C SER A 256 10.04 8.63 -16.29
N PRO A 257 10.87 9.07 -15.32
CA PRO A 257 11.61 8.15 -14.46
C PRO A 257 10.72 7.09 -13.80
N ALA A 258 9.52 7.48 -13.35
CA ALA A 258 8.54 6.56 -12.76
C ALA A 258 8.01 5.51 -13.75
N GLU A 259 7.95 5.82 -15.04
CA GLU A 259 7.59 4.86 -16.08
C GLU A 259 8.73 3.87 -16.34
N MET A 260 9.98 4.36 -16.39
CA MET A 260 11.16 3.52 -16.51
C MET A 260 11.31 2.55 -15.33
N ASP A 261 11.07 3.03 -14.11
CA ASP A 261 11.08 2.21 -12.90
C ASP A 261 10.02 1.09 -12.96
N ARG A 262 8.83 1.39 -13.49
CA ARG A 262 7.78 0.38 -13.67
C ARG A 262 8.18 -0.68 -14.70
N LEU A 263 8.79 -0.27 -15.80
CA LEU A 263 9.29 -1.21 -16.82
C LEU A 263 10.40 -2.10 -16.26
N GLU A 264 11.31 -1.54 -15.47
CA GLU A 264 12.37 -2.30 -14.80
C GLU A 264 11.79 -3.33 -13.82
N ILE A 265 10.80 -2.96 -13.00
CA ILE A 265 10.12 -3.88 -12.08
C ILE A 265 9.45 -5.04 -12.85
N LEU A 266 8.77 -4.75 -13.96
CA LEU A 266 8.13 -5.78 -14.80
C LEU A 266 9.15 -6.74 -15.40
N PHE A 267 10.25 -6.19 -15.94
CA PHE A 267 11.33 -6.97 -16.54
C PHE A 267 12.05 -7.85 -15.53
N LEU A 268 12.36 -7.33 -14.33
CA LEU A 268 12.92 -8.14 -13.24
C LEU A 268 11.97 -9.29 -12.86
N GLY A 269 10.66 -9.03 -12.83
CA GLY A 269 9.66 -10.08 -12.61
C GLY A 269 9.58 -11.12 -13.74
N GLU A 270 9.96 -10.77 -14.98
CA GLU A 270 10.09 -11.73 -16.09
C GLU A 270 11.35 -12.60 -15.94
N ILE A 271 12.49 -12.00 -15.59
CA ILE A 271 13.73 -12.72 -15.31
C ILE A 271 13.52 -13.74 -14.19
N GLU A 272 12.96 -13.30 -13.06
CA GLU A 272 12.68 -14.16 -11.91
C GLU A 272 11.82 -15.36 -12.29
N ARG A 273 10.74 -15.14 -13.07
CA ARG A 273 9.85 -16.21 -13.54
C ARG A 273 10.53 -17.15 -14.53
N ASP A 274 11.36 -16.65 -15.43
CA ASP A 274 12.06 -17.50 -16.40
C ASP A 274 13.13 -18.36 -15.71
N LEU A 275 13.93 -17.78 -14.81
CA LEU A 275 14.91 -18.51 -14.01
C LEU A 275 14.27 -19.60 -13.14
N LEU A 276 13.13 -19.31 -12.48
CA LEU A 276 12.40 -20.30 -11.70
C LEU A 276 11.82 -21.44 -12.54
N ARG A 277 11.42 -21.17 -13.79
CA ARG A 277 10.80 -22.17 -14.68
C ARG A 277 11.81 -23.02 -15.43
N ARG A 278 12.88 -22.41 -15.95
CA ARG A 278 13.84 -23.07 -16.84
C ARG A 278 15.15 -23.44 -16.15
N GLY A 279 15.48 -22.85 -15.00
CA GLY A 279 16.75 -23.09 -14.33
C GLY A 279 17.93 -22.75 -15.24
N ASP A 280 18.84 -23.71 -15.40
CA ASP A 280 20.04 -23.66 -16.26
C ASP A 280 19.73 -23.49 -17.75
N GLU A 281 18.54 -23.87 -18.21
CA GLU A 281 18.11 -23.68 -19.61
C GLU A 281 17.59 -22.25 -19.89
N SER A 282 17.58 -21.36 -18.89
CA SER A 282 17.14 -19.99 -19.07
C SER A 282 17.98 -19.25 -20.10
N LEU A 283 17.31 -18.46 -20.96
CA LEU A 283 17.98 -17.58 -21.92
C LEU A 283 18.89 -16.57 -21.22
N TYR A 284 18.52 -16.16 -20.00
CA TYR A 284 19.28 -15.21 -19.22
C TYR A 284 20.59 -15.81 -18.71
N ILE A 285 20.61 -17.09 -18.33
CA ILE A 285 21.85 -17.76 -17.89
C ILE A 285 22.85 -17.85 -19.04
N LYS A 286 22.38 -18.16 -20.25
CA LYS A 286 23.24 -18.16 -21.45
C LYS A 286 23.82 -16.78 -21.75
N GLN A 287 23.01 -15.73 -21.60
CA GLN A 287 23.47 -14.34 -21.74
C GLN A 287 24.45 -13.91 -20.65
N LEU A 288 24.23 -14.36 -19.41
CA LEU A 288 25.05 -14.02 -18.26
C LEU A 288 26.42 -14.70 -18.26
N LEU A 289 26.47 -15.98 -18.66
CA LEU A 289 27.67 -16.82 -18.53
C LEU A 289 28.40 -17.07 -19.86
N GLY A 290 27.84 -16.63 -20.99
CA GLY A 290 28.53 -16.60 -22.29
C GLY A 290 28.55 -17.93 -23.06
N ASP A 291 27.38 -18.53 -23.29
CA ASP A 291 27.20 -19.66 -24.24
C ASP A 291 26.90 -19.20 -25.67
#